data_AF-A0A8T4I6B8-F1
#
_entry.id   AF-A0A8T4I6B8-F1
#
_cell.length_a   1.000
_cell.length_b   1.000
_cell.length_c   1.000
_cell.angle_alpha   90.00
_cell.angle_beta   90.00
_cell.angle_gamma   90.00
#
_symmetry.space_group_name_H-M   'P 1'
#
loop_
_entity.id
_entity.type
_entity.pdbx_description
1 polymer ?
#
loop_
_entity_poly.entity_id
_entity_poly.type
_entity_poly.pdbx_seq_one_letter_code
_entity_poly.pdbx_strand_id
1 'polypeptide(L)' 'ELEPLAQKAREAEEAQKSEAERLTGQLTAAEERIAAVQQRAVRAEVRALAANEFADPEDAAAFLSLDGYV' A
#
# COMPACT_ATOMS: atom_id res chain seq x y z
N GLU A 1 43.14 2.38 -22.68
CA GLU A 1 42.54 1.52 -21.64
C GLU A 1 41.27 2.19 -21.10
N LEU A 2 40.11 1.84 -21.66
CA LEU A 2 38.78 2.36 -21.24
C LEU A 2 37.98 1.32 -20.43
N GLU A 3 38.44 0.08 -20.41
CA GLU A 3 37.84 -1.04 -19.66
C GLU A 3 37.56 -0.74 -18.18
N PRO A 4 38.46 -0.12 -17.40
CA PRO A 4 38.18 0.14 -15.98
C PRO A 4 37.08 1.20 -15.77
N LEU A 5 36.92 2.14 -16.69
CA LEU A 5 35.84 3.14 -16.62
C LEU A 5 34.50 2.52 -17.01
N ALA A 6 34.49 1.67 -18.04
CA ALA A 6 33.29 0.95 -18.45
C ALA A 6 32.80 -0.04 -17.37
N GLN A 7 33.72 -0.63 -16.61
CA GLN A 7 33.37 -1.50 -15.49
C GLN A 7 32.72 -0.71 -14.34
N LYS A 8 33.34 0.40 -13.93
CA LYS A 8 32.78 1.29 -12.89
C LYS A 8 31.42 1.87 -13.26
N ALA A 9 31.21 2.20 -14.54
CA ALA A 9 29.92 2.66 -15.03
C ALA A 9 28.83 1.59 -14.89
N ARG A 10 29.16 0.33 -15.22
CA ARG A 10 28.23 -0.80 -15.06
C ARG A 10 27.89 -1.07 -13.60
N GLU A 11 28.89 -1.08 -12.72
CA GLU A 11 28.68 -1.25 -11.27
C GLU A 11 27.80 -0.14 -10.68
N ALA A 12 28.00 1.12 -11.11
CA ALA A 12 27.18 2.24 -10.68
C ALA A 12 25.74 2.17 -11.22
N GLU A 13 25.55 1.65 -12.43
CA GLU A 13 24.22 1.45 -13.03
C GLU A 13 23.47 0.31 -12.32
N GLU A 14 24.14 -0.80 -12.03
CA GLU A 14 23.57 -1.92 -11.27
C GLU A 14 23.21 -1.51 -9.83
N ALA A 15 24.07 -0.74 -9.16
CA ALA A 15 23.79 -0.20 -7.84
C ALA A 15 22.57 0.73 -7.84
N GLN A 16 22.42 1.58 -8.86
CA GLN A 16 21.26 2.45 -9.02
C GLN A 16 19.97 1.64 -9.27
N LYS A 17 20.02 0.59 -10.10
CA LYS A 17 18.87 -0.29 -10.35
C LYS A 17 18.44 -1.01 -9.07
N SER A 18 19.40 -1.57 -8.33
CA SER A 18 19.16 -2.23 -7.05
C SER A 18 18.51 -1.29 -6.02
N GLU A 19 18.99 -0.05 -5.94
CA GLU A 19 18.41 0.95 -5.06
C GLU A 19 16.99 1.35 -5.49
N ALA A 20 16.74 1.51 -6.79
CA ALA A 20 15.41 1.81 -7.31
C ALA A 20 14.42 0.68 -7.03
N GLU A 21 14.82 -0.58 -7.17
CA GLU A 21 14.01 -1.75 -6.83
C GLU A 21 13.69 -1.78 -5.33
N ARG A 22 14.69 -1.51 -4.48
CA ARG A 22 14.52 -1.42 -3.02
C ARG A 22 13.52 -0.33 -2.63
N LEU A 23 13.67 0.87 -3.19
CA LEU A 23 12.78 2.00 -2.91
C LEU A 23 11.36 1.73 -3.42
N THR A 24 11.23 1.11 -4.58
CA THR A 24 9.92 0.69 -5.13
C THR A 24 9.24 -0.30 -4.20
N GLY A 25 9.97 -1.33 -3.72
CA GLY A 25 9.42 -2.30 -2.78
C GLY A 25 8.99 -1.66 -1.45
N GLN A 26 9.75 -0.68 -0.95
CA GLN A 26 9.36 0.07 0.25
C GLN A 26 8.12 0.93 0.04
N LEU A 27 7.99 1.55 -1.13
CA LEU A 27 6.82 2.34 -1.50
C LEU A 27 5.58 1.46 -1.56
N THR A 28 5.62 0.35 -2.31
CA THR A 28 4.51 -0.59 -2.41
C THR A 28 4.08 -1.11 -1.04
N ALA A 29 5.03 -1.52 -0.20
CA ALA A 29 4.72 -1.99 1.16
C ALA A 29 4.11 -0.87 2.04
N ALA A 30 4.48 0.40 1.82
CA ALA A 30 3.88 1.52 2.51
C ALA A 30 2.46 1.80 2.03
N GLU A 31 2.22 1.77 0.72
CA GLU A 31 0.91 1.92 0.09
C GLU A 31 -0.06 0.84 0.58
N GLU A 32 0.36 -0.43 0.63
CA GLU A 32 -0.43 -1.54 1.17
C GLU A 32 -0.83 -1.32 2.63
N ARG A 33 0.12 -0.83 3.46
CA ARG A 33 -0.16 -0.52 4.87
C ARG A 33 -1.17 0.62 5.01
N ILE A 34 -1.05 1.65 4.19
CA ILE A 34 -1.97 2.80 4.18
C ILE A 34 -3.37 2.34 3.78
N ALA A 35 -3.49 1.59 2.67
CA ALA A 35 -4.75 1.05 2.21
C ALA A 35 -5.44 0.20 3.29
N ALA A 36 -4.69 -0.69 3.97
CA ALA A 36 -5.23 -1.51 5.05
C ALA A 36 -5.72 -0.69 6.26
N VAL A 37 -5.03 0.41 6.60
CA VAL A 37 -5.46 1.31 7.69
C VAL A 37 -6.74 2.04 7.29
N GLN A 38 -6.80 2.58 6.08
CA GLN A 38 -7.97 3.31 5.61
C GLN A 38 -9.20 2.40 5.51
N GLN A 39 -9.06 1.18 4.98
CA GLN A 39 -10.16 0.19 4.95
C GLN A 39 -10.69 -0.13 6.36
N ARG A 40 -9.80 -0.29 7.34
CA ARG A 40 -10.21 -0.53 8.74
C ARG A 40 -10.95 0.68 9.32
N ALA A 41 -10.48 1.90 9.03
CA ALA A 41 -11.14 3.11 9.50
C ALA A 41 -12.55 3.24 8.91
N VAL A 42 -12.70 3.08 7.59
CA VAL A 42 -14.01 3.12 6.91
C VAL A 42 -14.96 2.06 7.49
N ARG A 43 -14.49 0.82 7.67
CA ARG A 43 -15.31 -0.24 8.29
C ARG A 43 -15.74 0.11 9.71
N ALA A 44 -14.84 0.69 10.52
CA ALA A 44 -15.16 1.08 11.89
C ALA A 44 -16.20 2.21 11.92
N GLU A 45 -16.08 3.21 11.04
CA GLU A 45 -17.05 4.30 10.92
C GLU A 45 -18.42 3.78 10.48
N VAL A 46 -18.48 2.92 9.46
CA VAL A 46 -19.74 2.31 8.98
C VAL A 46 -20.41 1.51 10.10
N ARG A 47 -19.66 0.70 10.84
CA ARG A 47 -20.18 -0.05 11.99
C ARG A 47 -20.71 0.88 13.08
N ALA A 48 -19.98 1.96 13.39
CA ALA A 48 -20.39 2.93 14.40
C ALA A 48 -21.69 3.66 14.02
N LEU A 49 -21.84 4.02 12.74
CA LEU A 49 -23.08 4.61 12.23
C LEU A 49 -24.24 3.60 12.22
N ALA A 50 -23.97 2.36 11.83
CA ALA A 50 -24.97 1.30 11.78
C ALA A 50 -25.43 0.84 13.17
N ALA A 51 -24.64 1.08 14.22
CA ALA A 51 -24.92 0.60 15.58
C ALA A 51 -26.26 1.05 16.17
N ASN A 52 -26.82 2.16 15.68
CA ASN A 52 -28.10 2.68 16.16
C ASN A 52 -29.30 2.27 15.28
N GLU A 53 -29.05 1.79 14.06
CA GLU A 53 -30.07 1.58 13.02
C GLU A 53 -30.23 0.08 12.68
N PHE A 54 -29.19 -0.73 12.85
CA PHE A 54 -29.16 -2.15 12.50
C PHE A 54 -29.20 -3.05 13.73
N ALA A 55 -29.82 -4.22 13.59
CA ALA A 55 -29.83 -5.25 14.63
C ALA A 55 -28.44 -5.88 14.83
N ASP A 56 -27.66 -6.02 13.76
CA ASP A 56 -26.23 -6.32 13.80
C ASP A 56 -25.45 -5.24 13.00
N PRO A 57 -24.56 -4.48 13.66
CA PRO A 57 -23.74 -3.47 12.98
C PRO A 57 -22.75 -4.05 11.97
N GLU A 58 -22.43 -5.35 12.05
CA GLU A 58 -21.56 -6.01 11.08
C GLU A 58 -22.22 -6.22 9.72
N ASP A 59 -23.56 -6.34 9.67
CA ASP A 59 -24.31 -6.51 8.42
C ASP A 59 -24.08 -5.33 7.47
N ALA A 60 -24.15 -4.09 7.97
CA ALA A 60 -23.95 -2.90 7.17
C ALA A 60 -22.55 -2.85 6.51
N ALA A 61 -21.51 -3.29 7.24
CA ALA A 61 -20.16 -3.35 6.69
C ALA A 61 -19.95 -4.53 5.73
N ALA A 62 -20.74 -5.61 5.86
CA ALA A 62 -20.67 -6.79 5.00
C ALA A 62 -21.40 -6.61 3.66
N PHE A 63 -22.48 -5.82 3.63
CA PHE A 63 -23.28 -5.59 2.42
C PHE A 63 -22.80 -4.40 1.56
N LEU A 64 -21.90 -3.56 2.06
CA LEU A 64 -21.32 -2.44 1.32
C LEU A 64 -19.96 -2.81 0.71
N SER A 65 -19.76 -2.48 -0.56
CA SER A 65 -18.43 -2.52 -1.19
C SER A 65 -17.60 -1.31 -0.75
N LEU A 66 -17.03 -1.40 0.46
CA LEU A 66 -16.29 -0.31 1.08
C LEU A 66 -14.94 -0.04 0.42
N ASP A 67 -14.41 -1.01 -0.32
CA ASP A 67 -13.13 -0.90 -1.04
C ASP A 67 -13.18 0.12 -2.19
N GLY A 68 -14.37 0.51 -2.67
CA GLY A 68 -14.55 1.52 -3.71
C GLY A 68 -14.55 2.98 -3.21
N TYR A 69 -14.44 3.19 -1.89
CA TYR A 69 -14.46 4.52 -1.26
C TYR A 69 -13.09 4.95 -0.72
N VAL A 70 -12.04 4.19 -1.04
CA VAL A 70 -10.68 4.34 -0.51
C VAL A 70 -9.67 4.43 -1.64
#